data_AF-L7CJL7-F1
#
_entry.id   AF-L7CJL7-F1
#
_cell.length_a   1.000
_cell.length_b   1.000
_cell.length_c   1.000
_cell.angle_alpha   90.00
_cell.angle_beta   90.00
_cell.angle_gamma   90.00
#
_symmetry.space_group_name_H-M   'P 1'
#
loop_
_entity.id
_entity.type
_entity.pdbx_description
1 polymer ?
#
loop_
_entity_poly.entity_id
_entity_poly.type
_entity_poly.pdbx_seq_one_letter_code
_entity_poly.pdbx_strand_id
1 'polypeptide(L)'
;MAVEIAMPQNAPCHADTPSPEQRLKGVLDLSPNEIGGEVTTAFTVGDKTQTRQQSTPLTFSHKPFGHRRWILAALIVLMGGAAFAQRGYWGRRNRSLPTDRNGVPTWEVDPRFPQDSFTFARIEYDSYGGRGRGGGGCWTDYPDSDLNFSLRLQQLTSLKVNPDPVVIRLTDDELFDYPFIYIIEPGGLVFSEEEVKALRKYCLNGGFLMVDDFWGDSQYKNMRSELKRVFPDRDPFEVPLEHEIFHIVYDLKEKPQVPAINSARRRADGSVGSWEWSRDGSDTSVPHYRAITDDEDRIMVFICHNTDLGDGWEREGEDQWYFDEFSVKKAYPMGINIVTYAMTH
;
A
#
# COMPACT_ATOMS: atom_id res chain seq x y z
N MET A 1 43.13 -20.95 14.02
CA MET A 1 42.45 -22.26 14.06
C MET A 1 41.41 -22.23 12.96
N ALA A 2 41.66 -22.96 11.87
CA ALA A 2 40.74 -23.05 10.74
C ALA A 2 39.82 -24.25 10.97
N VAL A 3 38.52 -24.07 10.77
CA VAL A 3 37.53 -25.16 10.80
C VAL A 3 37.09 -25.41 9.37
N GLU A 4 37.53 -26.55 8.86
CA GLU A 4 37.23 -27.11 7.55
C GLU A 4 35.89 -27.85 7.65
N ILE A 5 34.87 -27.40 6.91
CA ILE A 5 33.56 -28.06 6.86
C ILE A 5 33.50 -28.90 5.59
N ALA A 6 33.51 -30.22 5.78
CA ALA A 6 33.40 -31.21 4.72
C ALA A 6 31.96 -31.31 4.18
N MET A 7 31.84 -31.22 2.86
CA MET A 7 30.63 -31.52 2.09
C MET A 7 30.56 -33.02 1.77
N PRO A 8 29.41 -33.71 1.85
CA PRO A 8 29.24 -35.03 1.27
C PRO A 8 28.81 -34.96 -0.21
N GLN A 9 29.48 -35.77 -1.03
CA GLN A 9 29.24 -35.97 -2.46
C GLN A 9 28.16 -37.04 -2.74
N ASN A 10 27.34 -36.76 -3.75
CA ASN A 10 26.68 -37.61 -4.76
C ASN A 10 26.05 -38.97 -4.41
N ALA A 11 24.75 -39.12 -4.76
CA ALA A 11 24.23 -39.91 -5.91
C ALA A 11 22.70 -40.19 -5.77
N PRO A 12 21.95 -40.59 -6.82
CA PRO A 12 22.04 -40.32 -8.26
C PRO A 12 20.73 -39.79 -8.90
N CYS A 13 20.84 -39.35 -10.17
CA CYS A 13 19.74 -39.07 -11.10
C CYS A 13 18.75 -40.24 -11.26
N HIS A 14 17.45 -39.92 -11.28
CA HIS A 14 16.48 -40.61 -12.11
C HIS A 14 15.50 -39.61 -12.73
N ALA A 15 15.41 -39.71 -14.06
CA ALA A 15 14.42 -39.06 -14.90
C ALA A 15 13.02 -39.59 -14.59
N ASP A 16 12.01 -38.72 -14.71
CA ASP A 16 10.82 -38.93 -15.55
C ASP A 16 9.76 -37.87 -15.24
N THR A 17 9.64 -36.89 -16.14
CA THR A 17 8.45 -36.04 -16.29
C THR A 17 7.44 -36.72 -17.20
N PRO A 18 6.15 -36.82 -16.81
CA PRO A 18 5.06 -36.94 -17.76
C PRO A 18 4.25 -35.64 -17.89
N SER A 19 3.83 -35.37 -19.12
CA SER A 19 3.03 -34.22 -19.55
C SER A 19 1.53 -34.39 -19.21
N PRO A 20 0.71 -33.32 -19.38
CA PRO A 20 -0.60 -33.19 -18.77
C PRO A 20 -1.67 -33.83 -19.64
N GLU A 21 -2.45 -34.77 -19.09
CA GLU A 21 -3.86 -34.98 -19.41
C GLU A 21 -4.45 -36.17 -18.64
N GLN A 22 -5.68 -35.99 -18.16
CA GLN A 22 -6.70 -37.00 -17.82
C GLN A 22 -6.83 -37.55 -16.37
N ARG A 23 -7.96 -37.10 -15.79
CA ARG A 23 -9.09 -37.88 -15.24
C ARG A 23 -9.12 -38.18 -13.74
N LEU A 24 -9.82 -37.25 -13.05
CA LEU A 24 -10.52 -37.48 -11.78
C LEU A 24 -11.54 -38.62 -11.86
N LYS A 25 -11.58 -39.45 -10.81
CA LYS A 25 -12.81 -40.10 -10.30
C LYS A 25 -12.70 -40.44 -8.80
N GLY A 26 -13.72 -39.96 -8.05
CA GLY A 26 -14.29 -40.57 -6.84
C GLY A 26 -13.85 -39.99 -5.49
N VAL A 27 -14.66 -39.88 -4.42
CA VAL A 27 -16.09 -40.10 -4.06
C VAL A 27 -16.32 -39.40 -2.69
N LEU A 28 -17.59 -39.09 -2.34
CA LEU A 28 -18.24 -38.85 -1.01
C LEU A 28 -18.77 -37.41 -0.81
N ASP A 29 -19.95 -37.11 -0.25
CA ASP A 29 -21.20 -37.80 0.13
C ASP A 29 -22.23 -36.71 0.59
N LEU A 30 -23.52 -37.08 0.67
CA LEU A 30 -24.66 -36.49 1.42
C LEU A 30 -25.70 -35.55 0.75
N SER A 31 -26.96 -35.75 1.18
CA SER A 31 -28.25 -35.52 0.50
C SER A 31 -29.06 -34.29 0.99
N PRO A 32 -30.15 -33.91 0.29
CA PRO A 32 -31.23 -33.09 0.84
C PRO A 32 -32.59 -33.82 0.96
N ASN A 33 -33.39 -33.39 1.94
CA ASN A 33 -34.71 -33.88 2.33
C ASN A 33 -35.84 -33.03 1.70
N GLU A 34 -36.89 -33.68 1.17
CA GLU A 34 -38.21 -33.10 0.87
C GLU A 34 -39.31 -34.08 1.31
N ILE A 35 -40.31 -33.62 2.08
CA ILE A 35 -41.66 -34.22 2.15
C ILE A 35 -42.71 -33.13 2.43
N GLY A 36 -43.64 -32.94 1.47
CA GLY A 36 -45.09 -33.09 1.68
C GLY A 36 -46.01 -31.86 1.80
N GLY A 37 -47.10 -31.87 1.00
CA GLY A 37 -48.40 -31.26 1.38
C GLY A 37 -49.25 -30.65 0.26
N GLU A 38 -50.21 -31.41 -0.29
CA GLU A 38 -51.34 -30.94 -1.14
C GLU A 38 -52.37 -30.10 -0.36
N VAL A 39 -53.07 -29.16 -1.04
CA VAL A 39 -54.50 -28.85 -0.80
C VAL A 39 -55.19 -28.40 -2.10
N THR A 40 -56.35 -28.98 -2.36
CA THR A 40 -57.27 -28.68 -3.48
C THR A 40 -58.48 -27.85 -3.01
N THR A 41 -59.09 -27.16 -3.98
CA THR A 41 -60.53 -26.80 -4.15
C THR A 41 -61.01 -25.37 -3.83
N ALA A 42 -61.74 -24.84 -4.84
CA ALA A 42 -62.35 -23.52 -5.01
C ALA A 42 -63.72 -23.38 -4.31
N PHE A 43 -64.25 -22.14 -4.21
CA PHE A 43 -65.67 -21.78 -4.48
C PHE A 43 -65.85 -20.25 -4.60
N THR A 44 -66.81 -19.84 -5.43
CA THR A 44 -67.23 -18.45 -5.73
C THR A 44 -68.64 -18.21 -5.18
N VAL A 45 -68.93 -17.07 -4.55
CA VAL A 45 -70.28 -16.47 -4.50
C VAL A 45 -70.15 -14.95 -4.37
N GLY A 46 -70.83 -14.20 -5.22
CA GLY A 46 -71.08 -12.77 -5.04
C GLY A 46 -72.51 -12.52 -4.54
N ASP A 47 -72.76 -11.36 -3.93
CA ASP A 47 -74.00 -10.61 -4.18
C ASP A 47 -73.89 -9.15 -3.72
N LYS A 48 -74.70 -8.31 -4.35
CA LYS A 48 -74.77 -6.85 -4.27
C LYS A 48 -75.24 -6.37 -2.89
N THR A 49 -74.88 -5.15 -2.51
CA THR A 49 -75.80 -3.99 -2.39
C THR A 49 -75.13 -2.80 -1.70
N GLN A 50 -75.19 -1.63 -2.35
CA GLN A 50 -74.94 -0.34 -1.74
C GLN A 50 -76.22 0.16 -1.06
N THR A 51 -76.09 0.74 0.13
CA THR A 51 -77.15 1.53 0.77
C THR A 51 -76.53 2.79 1.36
N ARG A 52 -77.06 3.94 0.94
CA ARG A 52 -76.68 5.29 1.35
C ARG A 52 -77.49 5.67 2.59
N GLN A 53 -76.83 6.08 3.67
CA GLN A 53 -77.47 6.80 4.78
C GLN A 53 -76.66 8.06 5.13
N GLN A 54 -77.40 9.17 5.18
CA GLN A 54 -76.95 10.52 5.53
C GLN A 54 -76.66 10.62 7.03
N SER A 55 -75.68 11.43 7.42
CA SER A 55 -75.76 12.24 8.66
C SER A 55 -74.76 13.40 8.67
N THR A 56 -75.32 14.59 8.89
CA THR A 56 -74.84 15.84 9.52
C THR A 56 -73.34 16.18 9.65
N PRO A 57 -72.96 17.47 9.47
CA PRO A 57 -71.58 17.92 9.53
C PRO A 57 -71.05 17.90 10.97
N LEU A 58 -69.97 17.15 11.20
CA LEU A 58 -69.15 17.26 12.39
C LEU A 58 -68.17 18.43 12.19
N THR A 59 -68.27 19.45 13.04
CA THR A 59 -67.25 20.48 13.18
C THR A 59 -65.98 19.86 13.75
N PHE A 60 -64.94 19.73 12.92
CA PHE A 60 -63.64 19.23 13.36
C PHE A 60 -62.80 20.39 13.90
N SER A 61 -62.52 20.35 15.20
CA SER A 61 -61.51 21.21 15.83
C SER A 61 -60.12 20.76 15.34
N HIS A 62 -59.48 21.57 14.51
CA HIS A 62 -58.06 21.36 14.17
C HIS A 62 -57.19 21.67 15.39
N LYS A 63 -56.80 20.65 16.15
CA LYS A 63 -55.56 20.74 16.93
C LYS A 63 -54.39 20.70 15.94
N PRO A 64 -53.46 21.67 15.95
CA PRO A 64 -52.31 21.62 15.05
C PRO A 64 -51.48 20.38 15.39
N PHE A 65 -51.40 19.45 14.44
CA PHE A 65 -50.50 18.30 14.49
C PHE A 65 -49.08 18.84 14.69
N GLY A 66 -48.40 18.51 15.79
CA GLY A 66 -47.09 19.06 16.12
C GLY A 66 -46.02 18.70 15.09
N HIS A 67 -45.72 19.61 14.16
CA HIS A 67 -44.71 19.44 13.10
C HIS A 67 -43.29 19.24 13.67
N ARG A 68 -43.07 19.64 14.94
CA ARG A 68 -41.81 19.43 15.66
C ARG A 68 -41.36 17.97 15.73
N ARG A 69 -42.28 17.02 15.84
CA ARG A 69 -41.93 15.58 15.93
C ARG A 69 -41.44 15.02 14.59
N TRP A 70 -42.00 15.50 13.49
CA TRP A 70 -41.60 15.10 12.14
C TRP A 70 -40.30 15.78 11.70
N ILE A 71 -40.05 17.02 12.13
CA ILE A 71 -38.77 17.70 11.89
C ILE A 71 -37.64 17.01 12.65
N LEU A 72 -37.85 16.61 13.91
CA LEU A 72 -36.85 15.85 14.67
C LEU A 72 -36.58 14.46 14.06
N ALA A 73 -37.63 13.76 13.63
CA ALA A 73 -37.47 12.47 12.95
C ALA A 73 -36.71 12.62 11.61
N ALA A 74 -37.01 13.65 10.83
CA ALA A 74 -36.29 13.94 9.59
C ALA A 74 -34.81 14.31 9.84
N LEU A 75 -34.51 15.06 10.89
CA LEU A 75 -33.14 15.38 11.28
C LEU A 75 -32.36 14.15 11.74
N ILE A 76 -32.99 13.23 12.49
CA ILE A 76 -32.35 11.98 12.92
C ILE A 76 -32.10 11.06 11.72
N VAL A 77 -33.02 10.99 10.75
CA VAL A 77 -32.84 10.22 9.51
C VAL A 77 -31.77 10.86 8.60
N LEU A 78 -31.68 12.19 8.53
CA LEU A 78 -30.63 12.88 7.79
C LEU A 78 -29.25 12.73 8.44
N MET A 79 -29.16 12.80 9.78
CA MET A 79 -27.91 12.53 10.50
C MET A 79 -27.51 11.05 10.42
N GLY A 80 -28.47 10.13 10.51
CA GLY A 80 -28.24 8.71 10.31
C GLY A 80 -27.82 8.38 8.87
N GLY A 81 -28.44 9.03 7.89
CA GLY A 81 -28.10 8.91 6.46
C GLY A 81 -26.72 9.50 6.14
N ALA A 82 -26.34 10.63 6.75
CA ALA A 82 -24.99 11.18 6.63
C ALA A 82 -23.94 10.28 7.30
N ALA A 83 -24.23 9.73 8.49
CA ALA A 83 -23.36 8.80 9.19
C ALA A 83 -23.21 7.45 8.45
N PHE A 84 -24.27 6.94 7.83
CA PHE A 84 -24.22 5.74 6.97
C PHE A 84 -23.59 6.02 5.60
N ALA A 85 -23.76 7.21 5.03
CA ALA A 85 -23.09 7.61 3.80
C ALA A 85 -21.59 7.83 4.01
N GLN A 86 -21.18 8.35 5.18
CA GLN A 86 -19.79 8.41 5.61
C GLN A 86 -19.24 6.99 5.83
N ARG A 87 -19.94 6.12 6.57
CA ARG A 87 -19.51 4.73 6.80
C ARG A 87 -19.46 3.87 5.52
N GLY A 88 -20.32 4.15 4.53
CA GLY A 88 -20.31 3.52 3.21
C GLY A 88 -19.22 4.07 2.27
N TYR A 89 -18.70 5.28 2.53
CA TYR A 89 -17.52 5.82 1.86
C TYR A 89 -16.22 5.19 2.39
N TRP A 90 -16.20 4.79 3.67
CA TRP A 90 -15.05 4.16 4.33
C TRP A 90 -14.82 2.71 3.86
N GLY A 91 -15.86 2.01 3.42
CA GLY A 91 -15.74 0.60 2.97
C GLY A 91 -15.34 0.41 1.50
N ARG A 92 -15.02 1.47 0.75
CA ARG A 92 -14.91 1.40 -0.73
C ARG A 92 -13.57 1.84 -1.33
N ARG A 93 -12.55 2.09 -0.51
CA ARG A 93 -11.25 2.63 -0.97
C ARG A 93 -10.02 1.80 -0.65
N ASN A 94 -10.15 0.75 0.16
CA ASN A 94 -9.03 -0.15 0.39
C ASN A 94 -8.96 -1.13 -0.79
N ARG A 95 -8.07 -0.89 -1.76
CA ARG A 95 -7.79 -1.86 -2.82
C ARG A 95 -7.12 -3.06 -2.15
N SER A 96 -7.90 -4.09 -1.85
CA SER A 96 -7.41 -5.32 -1.22
C SER A 96 -6.24 -5.89 -2.03
N LEU A 97 -5.22 -6.39 -1.34
CA LEU A 97 -4.10 -7.11 -1.95
C LEU A 97 -4.64 -8.16 -2.95
N PRO A 98 -3.97 -8.35 -4.10
CA PRO A 98 -4.35 -9.43 -5.01
C PRO A 98 -4.41 -10.78 -4.28
N THR A 99 -5.35 -11.63 -4.69
CA THR A 99 -5.51 -12.96 -4.08
C THR A 99 -4.29 -13.87 -4.31
N ASP A 100 -3.57 -13.61 -5.40
CA ASP A 100 -2.28 -14.25 -5.71
C ASP A 100 -1.15 -13.33 -5.24
N ARG A 101 -0.29 -13.86 -4.36
CA ARG A 101 0.83 -13.15 -3.74
C ARG A 101 2.16 -13.52 -4.41
N ASN A 102 2.13 -14.07 -5.62
CA ASN A 102 3.32 -14.53 -6.36
C ASN A 102 4.25 -15.45 -5.54
N GLY A 103 3.66 -16.27 -4.67
CA GLY A 103 4.39 -17.19 -3.81
C GLY A 103 4.90 -16.60 -2.49
N VAL A 104 4.69 -15.31 -2.22
CA VAL A 104 5.03 -14.69 -0.92
C VAL A 104 4.11 -15.24 0.17
N PRO A 105 4.65 -15.93 1.19
CA PRO A 105 3.84 -16.51 2.26
C PRO A 105 3.20 -15.42 3.13
N THR A 106 2.18 -15.82 3.86
CA THR A 106 1.68 -15.07 5.02
C THR A 106 2.25 -15.67 6.31
N TRP A 107 2.17 -14.92 7.40
CA TRP A 107 2.56 -15.39 8.73
C TRP A 107 1.61 -14.84 9.79
N GLU A 108 1.60 -15.45 10.97
CA GLU A 108 0.70 -15.05 12.04
C GLU A 108 1.19 -13.77 12.74
N VAL A 109 0.29 -12.79 12.88
CA VAL A 109 0.46 -11.64 13.76
C VAL A 109 -0.14 -12.01 15.13
N ASP A 110 0.55 -11.66 16.22
CA ASP A 110 0.06 -11.96 17.56
C ASP A 110 -1.30 -11.27 17.79
N PRO A 111 -2.40 -12.02 17.99
CA PRO A 111 -3.73 -11.44 18.10
C PRO A 111 -3.90 -10.58 19.36
N ARG A 112 -2.97 -10.64 20.32
CA ARG A 112 -2.97 -9.78 21.51
C ARG A 112 -2.41 -8.39 21.22
N PHE A 113 -1.58 -8.27 20.18
CA PHE A 113 -0.89 -7.05 19.80
C PHE A 113 -1.00 -6.80 18.28
N PRO A 114 -2.23 -6.79 17.71
CA PRO A 114 -2.41 -6.69 16.27
C PRO A 114 -1.89 -5.37 15.70
N GLN A 115 -1.77 -4.34 16.53
CA GLN A 115 -1.27 -3.02 16.16
C GLN A 115 0.22 -2.80 16.50
N ASP A 116 0.88 -3.73 17.20
CA ASP A 116 2.30 -3.61 17.55
C ASP A 116 3.18 -4.29 16.48
N SER A 117 2.80 -4.13 15.22
CA SER A 117 3.55 -4.64 14.07
C SER A 117 3.79 -3.54 13.05
N PHE A 118 4.98 -3.50 12.49
CA PHE A 118 5.32 -2.66 11.36
C PHE A 118 4.46 -3.08 10.17
N THR A 119 3.68 -2.17 9.62
CA THR A 119 2.93 -2.38 8.39
C THR A 119 3.50 -1.47 7.31
N PHE A 120 3.90 -2.04 6.18
CA PHE A 120 4.34 -1.25 5.05
C PHE A 120 3.13 -0.51 4.44
N ALA A 121 3.13 0.82 4.54
CA ALA A 121 2.02 1.67 4.11
C ALA A 121 2.41 2.48 2.87
N ARG A 122 1.86 2.09 1.72
CA ARG A 122 2.03 2.78 0.45
C ARG A 122 0.99 3.89 0.30
N ILE A 123 1.42 5.04 -0.18
CA ILE A 123 0.54 6.18 -0.42
C ILE A 123 0.00 6.17 -1.85
N GLU A 124 -1.32 6.10 -2.00
CA GLU A 124 -2.02 6.41 -3.24
C GLU A 124 -2.18 7.93 -3.39
N TYR A 125 -1.74 8.48 -4.53
CA TYR A 125 -1.78 9.91 -4.83
C TYR A 125 -2.25 10.20 -6.26
N ASP A 126 -2.60 11.46 -6.54
CA ASP A 126 -2.97 11.92 -7.89
C ASP A 126 -1.75 12.42 -8.66
N SER A 127 -1.72 12.24 -9.99
CA SER A 127 -0.59 12.66 -10.83
C SER A 127 -1.01 13.43 -12.08
N TYR A 128 -0.15 14.33 -12.57
CA TYR A 128 -0.33 14.97 -13.88
C TYR A 128 -0.16 13.94 -15.01
N GLY A 129 -1.09 13.92 -15.96
CA GLY A 129 -0.98 13.11 -17.19
C GLY A 129 -1.43 11.64 -17.07
N GLY A 130 -1.82 11.18 -15.87
CA GLY A 130 -2.55 9.92 -15.70
C GLY A 130 -3.98 10.04 -16.21
N ARG A 131 -4.51 8.99 -16.86
CA ARG A 131 -5.94 8.94 -17.21
C ARG A 131 -6.79 8.79 -15.93
N GLY A 132 -7.09 9.90 -15.26
CA GLY A 132 -8.02 9.96 -14.12
C GLY A 132 -7.37 10.25 -12.77
N ARG A 133 -8.19 10.28 -11.70
CA ARG A 133 -7.74 10.28 -10.30
C ARG A 133 -7.03 8.94 -10.03
N GLY A 134 -5.80 8.98 -9.52
CA GLY A 134 -4.92 7.80 -9.41
C GLY A 134 -4.00 7.61 -10.61
N GLY A 135 -2.98 8.48 -10.71
CA GLY A 135 -1.89 8.30 -11.67
C GLY A 135 -1.16 6.97 -11.47
N GLY A 136 -0.64 6.40 -12.56
CA GLY A 136 -0.05 5.05 -12.56
C GLY A 136 1.17 4.88 -11.65
N GLY A 137 1.91 5.96 -11.37
CA GLY A 137 3.18 5.89 -10.63
C GLY A 137 3.07 5.22 -9.27
N CYS A 138 2.04 5.54 -8.47
CA CYS A 138 1.87 4.90 -7.15
C CYS A 138 1.66 3.37 -7.20
N TRP A 139 1.34 2.81 -8.37
CA TRP A 139 1.17 1.38 -8.60
C TRP A 139 2.41 0.70 -9.18
N THR A 140 3.49 1.45 -9.44
CA THR A 140 4.79 0.88 -9.79
C THR A 140 5.24 -0.06 -8.68
N ASP A 141 5.69 -1.23 -9.10
CA ASP A 141 6.13 -2.37 -8.33
C ASP A 141 5.10 -3.03 -7.38
N TYR A 142 3.86 -2.57 -7.43
CA TYR A 142 2.80 -3.10 -6.58
C TYR A 142 2.19 -4.38 -7.19
N PRO A 143 1.92 -5.43 -6.40
CA PRO A 143 2.13 -5.54 -4.95
C PRO A 143 3.48 -6.16 -4.55
N ASP A 144 4.28 -6.62 -5.51
CA ASP A 144 5.40 -7.53 -5.24
C ASP A 144 6.50 -6.87 -4.39
N SER A 145 6.81 -5.60 -4.65
CA SER A 145 7.77 -4.83 -3.84
C SER A 145 7.34 -4.73 -2.37
N ASP A 146 6.08 -4.38 -2.12
CA ASP A 146 5.51 -4.24 -0.77
C ASP A 146 5.52 -5.57 -0.01
N LEU A 147 5.18 -6.66 -0.72
CA LEU A 147 5.11 -8.01 -0.18
C LEU A 147 6.50 -8.59 0.11
N ASN A 148 7.41 -8.53 -0.86
CA ASN A 148 8.76 -9.06 -0.72
C ASN A 148 9.56 -8.29 0.33
N PHE A 149 9.46 -6.97 0.34
CA PHE A 149 10.16 -6.16 1.33
C PHE A 149 9.64 -6.41 2.75
N SER A 150 8.33 -6.53 2.93
CA SER A 150 7.73 -6.93 4.23
C SER A 150 8.22 -8.31 4.68
N LEU A 151 8.30 -9.28 3.76
CA LEU A 151 8.86 -10.60 4.04
C LEU A 151 10.33 -10.52 4.47
N ARG A 152 11.16 -9.72 3.78
CA ARG A 152 12.58 -9.59 4.13
C ARG A 152 12.80 -8.87 5.45
N LEU A 153 12.00 -7.85 5.76
CA LEU A 153 12.02 -7.23 7.09
C LEU A 153 11.70 -8.27 8.19
N GLN A 154 10.69 -9.11 7.96
CA GLN A 154 10.29 -10.18 8.89
C GLN A 154 11.38 -11.26 9.06
N GLN A 155 12.12 -11.58 8.00
CA GLN A 155 13.13 -12.64 8.02
C GLN A 155 14.50 -12.17 8.54
N LEU A 156 14.87 -10.92 8.22
CA LEU A 156 16.23 -10.41 8.42
C LEU A 156 16.35 -9.53 9.67
N THR A 157 15.23 -9.17 10.30
CA THR A 157 15.22 -8.34 11.50
C THR A 157 14.40 -8.98 12.62
N SER A 158 14.44 -8.37 13.81
CA SER A 158 13.54 -8.74 14.92
C SER A 158 12.21 -7.97 14.93
N LEU A 159 11.98 -7.10 13.93
CA LEU A 159 10.71 -6.38 13.79
C LEU A 159 9.58 -7.39 13.64
N LYS A 160 8.44 -7.10 14.28
CA LYS A 160 7.19 -7.77 13.98
C LYS A 160 6.61 -7.06 12.79
N VAL A 161 6.47 -7.75 11.66
CA VAL A 161 5.96 -7.16 10.43
C VAL A 161 4.58 -7.72 10.16
N ASN A 162 3.65 -6.89 9.70
CA ASN A 162 2.37 -7.32 9.20
C ASN A 162 2.55 -7.94 7.80
N PRO A 163 2.10 -9.18 7.54
CA PRO A 163 2.20 -9.79 6.21
C PRO A 163 1.36 -9.07 5.15
N ASP A 164 0.42 -8.22 5.55
CA ASP A 164 -0.51 -7.54 4.67
C ASP A 164 -0.19 -6.04 4.62
N PRO A 165 0.65 -5.60 3.66
CA PRO A 165 0.86 -4.17 3.43
C PRO A 165 -0.44 -3.47 3.04
N VAL A 166 -0.50 -2.16 3.29
CA VAL A 166 -1.70 -1.34 3.09
C VAL A 166 -1.45 -0.27 2.03
N VAL A 167 -2.51 0.06 1.29
CA VAL A 167 -2.54 1.22 0.39
C VAL A 167 -3.53 2.22 0.95
N ILE A 168 -3.03 3.39 1.35
CA ILE A 168 -3.82 4.44 1.97
C ILE A 168 -3.60 5.77 1.27
N ARG A 169 -4.48 6.74 1.50
CA ARG A 169 -4.28 8.12 1.09
C ARG A 169 -3.84 8.96 2.27
N LEU A 170 -3.16 10.07 2.00
CA LEU A 170 -2.75 11.03 3.04
C LEU A 170 -3.92 11.66 3.80
N THR A 171 -5.15 11.60 3.26
CA THR A 171 -6.35 12.13 3.93
C THR A 171 -7.12 11.08 4.71
N ASP A 172 -6.68 9.82 4.72
CA ASP A 172 -7.37 8.77 5.45
C ASP A 172 -7.06 8.88 6.95
N ASP A 173 -8.06 8.64 7.79
CA ASP A 173 -7.93 8.81 9.24
C ASP A 173 -6.90 7.85 9.85
N GLU A 174 -6.72 6.67 9.24
CA GLU A 174 -5.76 5.64 9.62
C GLU A 174 -4.30 6.00 9.29
N LEU A 175 -4.02 7.11 8.58
CA LEU A 175 -2.64 7.54 8.28
C LEU A 175 -1.75 7.58 9.52
N PHE A 176 -2.31 8.01 10.65
CA PHE A 176 -1.58 8.18 11.91
C PHE A 176 -1.32 6.87 12.65
N ASP A 177 -1.87 5.75 12.18
CA ASP A 177 -1.60 4.42 12.73
C ASP A 177 -0.30 3.83 12.17
N TYR A 178 0.26 4.43 11.10
CA TYR A 178 1.45 3.94 10.42
C TYR A 178 2.65 4.91 10.59
N PRO A 179 3.69 4.55 11.36
CA PRO A 179 4.84 5.43 11.61
C PRO A 179 5.73 5.66 10.39
N PHE A 180 5.61 4.80 9.38
CA PHE A 180 6.34 4.86 8.12
C PHE A 180 5.37 4.82 6.94
N ILE A 181 5.54 5.71 5.97
CA ILE A 181 4.81 5.71 4.71
C ILE A 181 5.77 5.79 3.52
N TYR A 182 5.34 5.22 2.38
CA TYR A 182 6.14 5.11 1.17
C TYR A 182 5.42 5.75 -0.03
N ILE A 183 6.14 6.61 -0.77
CA ILE A 183 5.73 7.19 -2.06
C ILE A 183 6.74 6.75 -3.11
N ILE A 184 6.27 6.02 -4.11
CA ILE A 184 7.05 5.65 -5.30
C ILE A 184 6.70 6.55 -6.49
N GLU A 185 7.61 6.73 -7.45
CA GLU A 185 7.36 7.42 -8.73
C GLU A 185 6.78 8.84 -8.60
N PRO A 186 7.30 9.70 -7.68
CA PRO A 186 6.73 11.03 -7.42
C PRO A 186 6.87 12.02 -8.59
N GLY A 187 7.46 11.62 -9.72
CA GLY A 187 7.82 12.52 -10.82
C GLY A 187 6.63 13.29 -11.39
N GLY A 188 5.43 12.72 -11.34
CA GLY A 188 4.17 13.37 -11.72
C GLY A 188 3.23 13.70 -10.56
N LEU A 189 3.63 13.46 -9.31
CA LEU A 189 2.79 13.58 -8.12
C LEU A 189 2.21 14.99 -7.96
N VAL A 190 0.97 15.07 -7.48
CA VAL A 190 0.26 16.30 -7.12
C VAL A 190 -0.54 16.08 -5.85
N PHE A 191 -0.25 16.86 -4.81
CA PHE A 191 -1.05 16.91 -3.60
C PHE A 191 -2.19 17.90 -3.72
N SER A 192 -3.37 17.50 -3.25
CA SER A 192 -4.43 18.43 -2.87
C SER A 192 -4.04 19.27 -1.65
N GLU A 193 -4.76 20.36 -1.39
CA GLU A 193 -4.51 21.20 -0.22
C GLU A 193 -4.77 20.45 1.10
N GLU A 194 -5.70 19.50 1.10
CA GLU A 194 -5.97 18.61 2.22
C GLU A 194 -4.79 17.66 2.46
N GLU A 195 -4.25 17.03 1.42
CA GLU A 195 -3.08 16.15 1.51
C GLU A 195 -1.82 16.91 1.96
N VAL A 196 -1.62 18.14 1.49
CA VAL A 196 -0.53 19.02 1.97
C VAL A 196 -0.60 19.23 3.48
N LYS A 197 -1.79 19.55 4.00
CA LYS A 197 -2.00 19.78 5.44
C LYS A 197 -1.83 18.49 6.23
N ALA A 198 -2.35 17.38 5.71
CA ALA A 198 -2.28 16.09 6.37
C ALA A 198 -0.85 15.56 6.44
N LEU A 199 -0.09 15.60 5.34
CA LEU A 199 1.32 15.18 5.31
C LEU A 199 2.20 16.05 6.23
N ARG A 200 1.97 17.37 6.26
CA ARG A 200 2.65 18.26 7.22
C ARG A 200 2.38 17.81 8.65
N LYS A 201 1.10 17.60 8.99
CA LYS A 201 0.70 17.17 10.34
C LYS A 201 1.30 15.80 10.69
N TYR A 202 1.30 14.86 9.75
CA TYR A 202 1.86 13.51 9.91
C TYR A 202 3.35 13.57 10.27
N CYS A 203 4.16 14.22 9.44
CA CYS A 203 5.60 14.32 9.65
C CYS A 203 5.98 15.06 10.95
N LEU A 204 5.28 16.17 11.25
CA LEU A 204 5.51 16.93 12.48
C LEU A 204 5.07 16.18 13.75
N ASN A 205 4.24 15.14 13.62
CA ASN A 205 3.81 14.29 14.73
C ASN A 205 4.66 13.02 14.87
N GLY A 206 5.82 12.94 14.21
CA GLY A 206 6.73 11.80 14.32
C GLY A 206 6.69 10.84 13.14
N GLY A 207 5.80 11.04 12.15
CA GLY A 207 5.76 10.19 10.96
C GLY A 207 7.01 10.32 10.09
N PHE A 208 7.33 9.25 9.36
CA PHE A 208 8.47 9.17 8.45
C PHE A 208 7.99 8.84 7.02
N LEU A 209 8.32 9.71 6.06
CA LEU A 209 8.03 9.51 4.64
C LEU A 209 9.30 9.10 3.89
N MET A 210 9.28 7.94 3.24
CA MET A 210 10.25 7.56 2.22
C MET A 210 9.70 7.87 0.82
N VAL A 211 10.52 8.51 -0.01
CA VAL A 211 10.22 8.79 -1.42
C VAL A 211 11.27 8.12 -2.30
N ASP A 212 10.86 7.38 -3.31
CA ASP A 212 11.73 6.49 -4.10
C ASP A 212 11.29 6.36 -5.56
N ASP A 213 12.13 5.72 -6.39
CA ASP A 213 11.95 5.45 -7.81
C ASP A 213 11.61 6.69 -8.63
N PHE A 214 12.59 7.58 -8.81
CA PHE A 214 12.47 8.67 -9.76
C PHE A 214 13.84 9.18 -10.20
N TRP A 215 13.89 9.65 -11.44
CA TRP A 215 15.13 9.89 -12.17
C TRP A 215 15.13 11.24 -12.88
N GLY A 216 16.20 12.00 -12.64
CA GLY A 216 16.49 13.27 -13.30
C GLY A 216 15.83 14.49 -12.68
N ASP A 217 16.32 15.65 -13.10
CA ASP A 217 16.05 16.93 -12.47
C ASP A 217 14.58 17.37 -12.54
N SER A 218 13.88 17.04 -13.62
CA SER A 218 12.48 17.42 -13.83
C SER A 218 11.56 16.74 -12.83
N GLN A 219 11.76 15.44 -12.60
CA GLN A 219 10.97 14.68 -11.62
C GLN A 219 11.29 15.16 -10.20
N TYR A 220 12.57 15.37 -9.89
CA TYR A 220 12.99 15.95 -8.61
C TYR A 220 12.41 17.35 -8.39
N LYS A 221 12.39 18.22 -9.41
CA LYS A 221 11.81 19.57 -9.32
C LYS A 221 10.32 19.52 -9.01
N ASN A 222 9.56 18.63 -9.66
CA ASN A 222 8.13 18.46 -9.38
C ASN A 222 7.91 18.04 -7.92
N MET A 223 8.54 16.93 -7.51
CA MET A 223 8.44 16.41 -6.14
C MET A 223 8.86 17.46 -5.10
N ARG A 224 9.98 18.16 -5.32
CA ARG A 224 10.44 19.23 -4.42
C ARG A 224 9.45 20.39 -4.34
N SER A 225 8.78 20.75 -5.44
CA SER A 225 7.77 21.81 -5.44
C SER A 225 6.55 21.45 -4.58
N GLU A 226 6.14 20.19 -4.63
CA GLU A 226 5.06 19.64 -3.81
C GLU A 226 5.47 19.58 -2.33
N LEU A 227 6.68 19.08 -2.03
CA LEU A 227 7.22 19.13 -0.66
C LEU A 227 7.40 20.55 -0.14
N LYS A 228 7.66 21.55 -0.99
CA LYS A 228 7.69 22.96 -0.56
C LYS A 228 6.31 23.51 -0.19
N ARG A 229 5.24 22.98 -0.77
CA ARG A 229 3.88 23.29 -0.29
C ARG A 229 3.65 22.70 1.11
N VAL A 230 4.23 21.53 1.40
CA VAL A 230 4.18 20.87 2.71
C VAL A 230 5.09 21.57 3.74
N PHE A 231 6.33 21.91 3.39
CA PHE A 231 7.30 22.56 4.26
C PHE A 231 7.91 23.79 3.58
N PRO A 232 7.23 24.96 3.61
CA PRO A 232 7.71 26.17 2.92
C PRO A 232 9.12 26.59 3.37
N ASP A 233 9.39 26.48 4.66
CA ASP A 233 10.61 26.99 5.30
C ASP A 233 11.72 25.92 5.44
N ARG A 234 11.53 24.71 4.88
CA ARG A 234 12.52 23.62 4.98
C ARG A 234 12.95 23.16 3.60
N ASP A 235 14.25 23.09 3.37
CA ASP A 235 14.82 22.61 2.11
C ASP A 235 15.48 21.24 2.32
N PRO A 236 15.31 20.28 1.40
CA PRO A 236 16.05 19.04 1.46
C PRO A 236 17.56 19.28 1.42
N PHE A 237 18.31 18.66 2.33
CA PHE A 237 19.77 18.65 2.29
C PHE A 237 20.28 17.28 1.82
N GLU A 238 21.49 17.25 1.24
CA GLU A 238 22.15 15.99 0.88
C GLU A 238 22.66 15.30 2.13
N VAL A 239 22.19 14.08 2.39
CA VAL A 239 22.63 13.30 3.54
C VAL A 239 24.03 12.73 3.25
N PRO A 240 25.04 13.01 4.07
CA PRO A 240 26.39 12.48 3.87
C PRO A 240 26.40 10.96 4.04
N LEU A 241 27.32 10.26 3.36
CA LEU A 241 27.42 8.80 3.46
C LEU A 241 27.69 8.37 4.91
N GLU A 242 28.42 9.18 5.67
CA GLU A 242 28.77 8.94 7.07
C GLU A 242 27.56 8.99 8.03
N HIS A 243 26.40 9.45 7.57
CA HIS A 243 25.19 9.50 8.39
C HIS A 243 24.77 8.09 8.81
N GLU A 244 24.31 7.94 10.05
CA GLU A 244 24.00 6.63 10.65
C GLU A 244 22.95 5.82 9.86
N ILE A 245 22.06 6.50 9.13
CA ILE A 245 21.08 5.84 8.24
C ILE A 245 21.72 4.96 7.16
N PHE A 246 23.00 5.14 6.82
CA PHE A 246 23.71 4.25 5.90
C PHE A 246 24.48 3.12 6.60
N HIS A 247 24.45 3.09 7.94
CA HIS A 247 25.30 2.20 8.76
C HIS A 247 24.58 1.51 9.94
N ILE A 248 23.28 1.75 10.14
CA ILE A 248 22.57 1.34 11.37
C ILE A 248 22.38 -0.17 11.54
N VAL A 249 22.09 -0.91 10.47
CA VAL A 249 22.01 -2.39 10.47
C VAL A 249 23.06 -2.96 9.52
N TYR A 250 23.08 -2.45 8.30
CA TYR A 250 24.08 -2.77 7.28
C TYR A 250 25.01 -1.60 7.09
N ASP A 251 26.30 -1.88 7.00
CA ASP A 251 27.36 -0.90 6.81
C ASP A 251 27.64 -0.67 5.31
N LEU A 252 26.97 0.33 4.73
CA LEU A 252 27.07 0.64 3.31
C LEU A 252 28.35 1.44 2.99
N LYS A 253 29.11 0.98 1.99
CA LYS A 253 30.37 1.62 1.57
C LYS A 253 30.19 2.68 0.49
N GLU A 254 28.99 2.77 -0.08
CA GLU A 254 28.59 3.75 -1.06
C GLU A 254 27.09 4.02 -0.91
N LYS A 255 26.62 5.14 -1.46
CA LYS A 255 25.19 5.39 -1.60
C LYS A 255 24.64 4.41 -2.64
N PRO A 256 23.68 3.54 -2.28
CA PRO A 256 23.21 2.52 -3.21
C PRO A 256 22.48 3.17 -4.39
N GLN A 257 22.75 2.66 -5.58
CA GLN A 257 22.02 2.98 -6.79
C GLN A 257 21.52 1.68 -7.42
N VAL A 258 20.21 1.59 -7.58
CA VAL A 258 19.50 0.46 -8.17
C VAL A 258 18.71 0.98 -9.37
N PRO A 259 18.96 0.49 -10.59
CA PRO A 259 18.13 0.78 -11.76
C PRO A 259 17.04 -0.29 -11.94
N ALA A 260 16.03 0.01 -12.74
CA ALA A 260 15.15 -0.98 -13.30
C ALA A 260 15.93 -2.15 -13.95
N ILE A 261 15.43 -3.37 -13.84
CA ILE A 261 16.08 -4.60 -14.33
C ILE A 261 16.49 -4.51 -15.82
N ASN A 262 15.69 -3.83 -16.64
CA ASN A 262 15.95 -3.64 -18.07
C ASN A 262 17.01 -2.56 -18.37
N SER A 263 17.27 -1.68 -17.40
CA SER A 263 18.29 -0.64 -17.40
C SER A 263 19.60 -1.13 -16.77
N ALA A 264 19.55 -2.16 -15.92
CA ALA A 264 20.72 -2.84 -15.39
C ALA A 264 21.61 -3.41 -16.51
N ARG A 265 22.92 -3.18 -16.41
CA ARG A 265 23.89 -3.61 -17.43
C ARG A 265 25.11 -4.22 -16.76
N ARG A 266 25.54 -5.40 -17.21
CA ARG A 266 26.89 -5.93 -16.93
C ARG A 266 27.76 -5.78 -18.16
N ARG A 267 28.84 -5.00 -18.07
CA ARG A 267 29.79 -4.80 -19.17
C ARG A 267 30.82 -5.94 -19.24
N ALA A 268 31.47 -6.07 -20.40
CA ALA A 268 32.47 -7.11 -20.64
C ALA A 268 33.72 -6.98 -19.74
N ASP A 269 34.00 -5.78 -19.24
CA ASP A 269 35.08 -5.51 -18.27
C ASP A 269 34.69 -5.82 -16.82
N GLY A 270 33.47 -6.33 -16.59
CA GLY A 270 32.94 -6.62 -15.26
C GLY A 270 32.29 -5.42 -14.56
N SER A 271 32.35 -4.22 -15.14
CA SER A 271 31.67 -3.06 -14.55
C SER A 271 30.15 -3.17 -14.66
N VAL A 272 29.44 -2.66 -13.66
CA VAL A 272 27.98 -2.68 -13.56
C VAL A 272 27.44 -1.27 -13.85
N GLY A 273 26.47 -1.18 -14.76
CA GLY A 273 25.67 0.01 -15.00
C GLY A 273 24.45 0.01 -14.10
N SER A 274 24.30 1.06 -13.30
CA SER A 274 23.29 1.21 -12.25
C SER A 274 22.33 2.39 -12.45
N TRP A 275 22.39 3.09 -13.58
CA TRP A 275 21.63 4.31 -13.81
C TRP A 275 20.70 4.21 -15.00
N GLU A 276 19.66 5.04 -15.00
CA GLU A 276 18.63 5.07 -16.03
C GLU A 276 18.64 6.35 -16.83
N TRP A 277 18.27 6.29 -18.10
CA TRP A 277 18.16 7.50 -18.89
C TRP A 277 16.94 8.32 -18.44
N SER A 278 17.15 9.60 -18.10
CA SER A 278 16.04 10.53 -17.85
C SER A 278 15.61 11.28 -19.11
N ARG A 279 14.30 11.48 -19.24
CA ARG A 279 13.67 12.14 -20.40
C ARG A 279 14.10 13.58 -20.61
N ASP A 280 14.54 14.24 -19.55
CA ASP A 280 14.99 15.62 -19.58
C ASP A 280 16.49 15.77 -19.91
N GLY A 281 17.21 14.65 -20.11
CA GLY A 281 18.63 14.63 -20.41
C GLY A 281 19.55 14.90 -19.22
N SER A 282 19.03 14.89 -17.99
CA SER A 282 19.83 15.03 -16.77
C SER A 282 20.85 13.90 -16.61
N ASP A 283 21.95 14.19 -15.94
CA ASP A 283 22.89 13.16 -15.49
C ASP A 283 22.30 12.41 -14.29
N THR A 284 22.03 11.13 -14.50
CA THR A 284 21.47 10.19 -13.52
C THR A 284 22.51 9.22 -12.99
N SER A 285 23.78 9.34 -13.38
CA SER A 285 24.85 8.42 -12.98
C SER A 285 25.21 8.48 -11.49
N VAL A 286 24.72 9.50 -10.78
CA VAL A 286 24.95 9.70 -9.35
C VAL A 286 23.62 9.60 -8.58
N PRO A 287 23.51 8.66 -7.62
CA PRO A 287 22.38 8.62 -6.70
C PRO A 287 22.49 9.76 -5.68
N HIS A 288 21.33 10.29 -5.29
CA HIS A 288 21.23 11.33 -4.28
C HIS A 288 20.25 10.92 -3.20
N TYR A 289 20.71 11.01 -1.96
CA TYR A 289 19.88 10.74 -0.78
C TYR A 289 19.74 12.03 0.00
N ARG A 290 18.51 12.50 0.12
CA ARG A 290 18.22 13.81 0.71
C ARG A 290 17.21 13.70 1.84
N ALA A 291 17.29 14.62 2.78
CA ALA A 291 16.41 14.64 3.94
C ALA A 291 15.81 16.01 4.21
N ILE A 292 14.58 16.02 4.72
CA ILE A 292 13.98 17.16 5.42
C ILE A 292 13.86 16.78 6.89
N THR A 293 14.40 17.61 7.79
CA THR A 293 14.36 17.39 9.24
C THR A 293 13.35 18.31 9.94
N ASP A 294 12.90 17.92 11.13
CA ASP A 294 12.12 18.78 12.03
C ASP A 294 13.04 19.77 12.80
N ASP A 295 12.51 20.42 13.84
CA ASP A 295 13.26 21.39 14.66
C ASP A 295 14.27 20.73 15.62
N GLU A 296 14.20 19.40 15.77
CA GLU A 296 15.07 18.60 16.63
C GLU A 296 16.07 17.77 15.80
N ASP A 297 16.26 18.13 14.53
CA ASP A 297 17.13 17.45 13.56
C ASP A 297 16.75 15.99 13.24
N ARG A 298 15.54 15.54 13.61
CA ARG A 298 15.03 14.21 13.21
C ARG A 298 14.55 14.24 11.77
N ILE A 299 14.94 13.24 10.98
CA ILE A 299 14.50 13.11 9.57
C ILE A 299 13.01 12.79 9.53
N MET A 300 12.24 13.65 8.85
CA MET A 300 10.81 13.45 8.57
C MET A 300 10.55 12.88 7.18
N VAL A 301 11.35 13.30 6.20
CA VAL A 301 11.23 12.90 4.80
C VAL A 301 12.59 12.47 4.31
N PHE A 302 12.70 11.26 3.77
CA PHE A 302 13.90 10.71 3.19
C PHE A 302 13.67 10.41 1.71
N ILE A 303 14.50 10.99 0.86
CA ILE A 303 14.31 11.07 -0.58
C ILE A 303 15.44 10.30 -1.26
N CYS A 304 15.10 9.24 -1.98
CA CYS A 304 15.99 8.42 -2.79
C CYS A 304 15.83 8.86 -4.26
N HIS A 305 16.76 9.68 -4.75
CA HIS A 305 16.71 10.27 -6.10
C HIS A 305 17.78 9.66 -7.00
N ASN A 306 17.44 9.41 -8.26
CA ASN A 306 18.27 8.66 -9.22
C ASN A 306 18.58 7.24 -8.73
N THR A 307 17.59 6.58 -8.15
CA THR A 307 17.62 5.19 -7.74
C THR A 307 16.19 4.70 -7.60
N ASP A 308 16.03 3.40 -7.71
CA ASP A 308 14.77 2.66 -7.59
C ASP A 308 15.02 1.46 -6.66
N LEU A 309 14.86 1.67 -5.35
CA LEU A 309 15.04 0.56 -4.40
C LEU A 309 13.90 -0.45 -4.52
N GLY A 310 12.71 -0.01 -4.96
CA GLY A 310 11.51 -0.80 -5.20
C GLY A 310 11.70 -1.94 -6.21
N ASP A 311 12.39 -1.68 -7.33
CA ASP A 311 12.66 -2.73 -8.34
C ASP A 311 13.57 -3.83 -7.78
N GLY A 312 14.49 -3.45 -6.89
CA GLY A 312 15.29 -4.38 -6.12
C GLY A 312 14.48 -5.27 -5.16
N TRP A 313 13.27 -4.86 -4.77
CA TRP A 313 12.36 -5.63 -3.92
C TRP A 313 11.35 -6.46 -4.73
N GLU A 314 10.78 -5.95 -5.83
CA GLU A 314 9.80 -6.74 -6.61
C GLU A 314 10.44 -7.90 -7.39
N ARG A 315 11.65 -7.70 -7.93
CA ARG A 315 12.24 -8.60 -8.95
C ARG A 315 12.97 -9.82 -8.39
N GLU A 316 12.78 -10.19 -7.12
CA GLU A 316 13.61 -11.22 -6.43
C GLU A 316 13.72 -12.55 -7.18
N GLY A 317 12.66 -12.95 -7.87
CA GLY A 317 12.58 -14.24 -8.56
C GLY A 317 12.86 -14.18 -10.06
N GLU A 318 13.13 -13.00 -10.63
CA GLU A 318 13.15 -12.82 -12.10
C GLU A 318 14.52 -13.08 -12.73
N ASP A 319 15.60 -12.54 -12.16
CA ASP A 319 16.96 -12.73 -12.64
C ASP A 319 17.95 -12.85 -11.46
N GLN A 320 18.67 -13.96 -11.41
CA GLN A 320 19.60 -14.26 -10.31
C GLN A 320 20.74 -13.23 -10.24
N TRP A 321 21.25 -12.75 -11.38
CA TRP A 321 22.35 -11.79 -11.36
C TRP A 321 21.88 -10.42 -10.85
N TYR A 322 20.71 -9.97 -11.29
CA TYR A 322 20.10 -8.74 -10.81
C TYR A 322 19.84 -8.82 -9.29
N PHE A 323 19.26 -9.93 -8.82
CA PHE A 323 19.04 -10.17 -7.40
C PHE A 323 20.34 -10.10 -6.59
N ASP A 324 21.38 -10.81 -7.01
CA ASP A 324 22.66 -10.82 -6.31
C ASP A 324 23.37 -9.46 -6.33
N GLU A 325 23.24 -8.69 -7.42
CA GLU A 325 23.97 -7.44 -7.61
C GLU A 325 23.27 -6.23 -7.01
N PHE A 326 21.94 -6.16 -7.10
CA PHE A 326 21.17 -5.00 -6.71
C PHE A 326 20.28 -5.29 -5.49
N SER A 327 19.50 -6.36 -5.48
CA SER A 327 18.60 -6.65 -4.36
C SER A 327 19.37 -6.91 -3.07
N VAL A 328 20.29 -7.89 -3.09
CA VAL A 328 21.01 -8.36 -1.90
C VAL A 328 22.05 -7.34 -1.43
N LYS A 329 22.77 -6.70 -2.34
CA LYS A 329 23.88 -5.80 -1.99
C LYS A 329 23.44 -4.35 -1.72
N LYS A 330 22.30 -3.91 -2.26
CA LYS A 330 21.90 -2.49 -2.28
C LYS A 330 20.48 -2.27 -1.76
N ALA A 331 19.47 -2.82 -2.42
CA ALA A 331 18.07 -2.52 -2.15
C ALA A 331 17.62 -2.95 -0.76
N TYR A 332 17.85 -4.21 -0.38
CA TYR A 332 17.47 -4.70 0.96
C TYR A 332 18.27 -4.06 2.08
N PRO A 333 19.62 -4.00 2.00
CA PRO A 333 20.41 -3.32 3.02
C PRO A 333 19.96 -1.87 3.27
N MET A 334 19.73 -1.10 2.20
CA MET A 334 19.29 0.29 2.34
C MET A 334 17.86 0.39 2.89
N GLY A 335 16.91 -0.37 2.34
CA GLY A 335 15.53 -0.37 2.83
C GLY A 335 15.45 -0.73 4.31
N ILE A 336 16.16 -1.78 4.75
CA ILE A 336 16.20 -2.21 6.15
C ILE A 336 16.81 -1.12 7.03
N ASN A 337 17.87 -0.46 6.59
CA ASN A 337 18.44 0.66 7.33
C ASN A 337 17.44 1.83 7.47
N ILE A 338 16.74 2.20 6.40
CA ILE A 338 15.73 3.28 6.41
C ILE A 338 14.61 2.96 7.39
N VAL A 339 14.03 1.76 7.30
CA VAL A 339 12.95 1.34 8.20
C VAL A 339 13.45 1.27 9.63
N THR A 340 14.65 0.72 9.87
CA THR A 340 15.21 0.67 11.22
C THR A 340 15.40 2.08 11.79
N TYR A 341 15.94 3.00 11.00
CA TYR A 341 16.09 4.40 11.40
C TYR A 341 14.74 5.02 11.76
N ALA A 342 13.74 4.91 10.87
CA ALA A 342 12.39 5.44 11.06
C ALA A 342 11.67 4.88 12.29
N MET A 343 12.02 3.66 12.72
CA MET A 343 11.40 3.00 13.88
C MET A 343 12.17 3.22 15.19
N THR A 344 13.32 3.89 15.16
CA THR A 344 14.20 4.05 16.34
C THR A 344 14.57 5.49 16.68
N HIS A 345 14.27 6.45 15.81
CA HIS A 345 14.49 7.89 15.96
C HIS A 345 13.18 8.64 15.76
#